data_AF-A0A6C0KFG4-F1
#
_entry.id   AF-A0A6C0KFG4-F1
#
_cell.length_a   1.000
_cell.length_b   1.000
_cell.length_c   1.000
_cell.angle_alpha   90.00
_cell.angle_beta   90.00
_cell.angle_gamma   90.00
#
_symmetry.space_group_name_H-M   'P 1'
#
loop_
_entity.id
_entity.type
_entity.pdbx_description
1 polymer ?
#
loop_
_entity_poly.entity_id
_entity_poly.type
_entity_poly.pdbx_seq_one_letter_code
_entity_poly.pdbx_strand_id
1 'polypeptide(L)'
;MALRRTKRRRSLSKDGLNLFNLCLSNDADEPIEDVKPSKNCLRSLFFNLFTTDFDHELQKSKDKFRDGTCSLYSFLDNKSIQNIPNFFNNAVANLVYLILVTDGKLNKKRKVHKNLMFYYSLAEQAMKNNDHNTAVLLRAALDNTAIRRLKIKETKQMKRVNTKFESIYGSFLSCNARHLKAILENKDLKYLPSLLILLMHLNKTKEYAKSYRALGKFPKELEKKNQQLQSIANNYYKEYIGFREKILDLYTKDPNELELLKDSTKNNITTKLFELSDKIKN
;
A
#
# COMPACT_ATOMS: atom_id res chain seq x y z
N MET A 1 24.91 -34.08 -11.37
CA MET A 1 23.56 -34.28 -10.78
C MET A 1 22.53 -33.65 -11.71
N ALA A 2 21.56 -34.43 -12.17
CA ALA A 2 20.74 -34.13 -13.35
C ALA A 2 19.79 -32.93 -13.19
N LEU A 3 19.84 -32.01 -14.16
CA LEU A 3 18.85 -30.96 -14.41
C LEU A 3 17.51 -31.57 -14.82
N ARG A 4 16.52 -31.60 -13.91
CA ARG A 4 15.12 -31.87 -14.28
C ARG A 4 14.50 -30.60 -14.87
N ARG A 5 14.20 -30.66 -16.17
CA ARG A 5 13.29 -29.73 -16.86
C ARG A 5 11.90 -29.79 -16.20
N THR A 6 11.36 -28.67 -15.75
CA THR A 6 9.92 -28.53 -15.46
C THR A 6 9.29 -27.46 -16.34
N LYS A 7 8.20 -27.87 -17.01
CA LYS A 7 7.44 -27.19 -18.06
C LYS A 7 7.06 -25.74 -17.70
N ARG A 8 7.24 -24.81 -18.65
CA ARG A 8 6.60 -23.48 -18.67
C ARG A 8 5.08 -23.63 -18.49
N ARG A 9 4.46 -22.87 -17.58
CA ARG A 9 2.99 -22.71 -17.53
C ARG A 9 2.56 -21.35 -18.12
N ARG A 10 1.59 -21.45 -19.03
CA ARG A 10 0.95 -20.37 -19.79
C ARG A 10 -0.14 -19.73 -18.91
N SER A 11 -0.45 -18.45 -19.16
CA SER A 11 -1.35 -17.59 -18.37
C SER A 11 -2.70 -17.32 -19.06
N LEU A 12 -3.75 -17.00 -18.29
CA LEU A 12 -4.96 -16.32 -18.78
C LEU A 12 -5.55 -15.37 -17.70
N SER A 13 -6.42 -14.45 -18.15
CA SER A 13 -6.83 -13.23 -17.43
C SER A 13 -7.76 -13.47 -16.23
N LYS A 14 -7.91 -12.43 -15.40
CA LYS A 14 -8.86 -12.34 -14.28
C LYS A 14 -10.30 -12.70 -14.67
N ASP A 15 -10.67 -12.49 -15.93
CA ASP A 15 -11.99 -12.83 -16.46
C ASP A 15 -12.21 -14.35 -16.56
N GLY A 16 -11.14 -15.12 -16.82
CA GLY A 16 -11.19 -16.59 -16.82
C GLY A 16 -11.42 -17.17 -15.43
N LEU A 17 -10.86 -16.55 -14.38
CA LEU A 17 -11.10 -16.93 -12.99
C LEU A 17 -12.57 -16.65 -12.59
N ASN A 18 -13.09 -15.49 -12.99
CA ASN A 18 -14.49 -15.11 -12.72
C ASN A 18 -15.48 -16.06 -13.43
N LEU A 19 -15.22 -16.42 -14.69
CA LEU A 19 -16.02 -17.38 -15.44
C LEU A 19 -16.00 -18.78 -14.81
N PHE A 20 -14.85 -19.23 -14.32
CA PHE A 20 -14.74 -20.51 -13.61
C PHE A 20 -15.55 -20.53 -12.31
N ASN A 21 -15.57 -19.41 -11.57
CA ASN A 21 -16.35 -19.29 -10.35
C ASN A 21 -17.86 -19.34 -10.62
N LEU A 22 -18.34 -18.67 -11.68
CA LEU A 22 -19.73 -18.75 -12.16
C LEU A 22 -20.15 -20.18 -12.50
N CYS A 23 -19.25 -21.02 -13.02
CA CYS A 23 -19.54 -22.42 -13.32
C CYS A 23 -19.56 -23.35 -12.09
N LEU A 24 -19.07 -22.90 -10.93
CA LEU A 24 -18.93 -23.72 -9.72
C LEU A 24 -19.80 -23.26 -8.54
N SER A 25 -20.31 -22.03 -8.56
CA SER A 25 -21.34 -21.58 -7.63
C SER A 25 -22.70 -22.05 -8.14
N ASN A 26 -23.44 -22.80 -7.32
CA ASN A 26 -24.84 -23.14 -7.61
C ASN A 26 -25.77 -21.91 -7.52
N ASP A 27 -25.25 -20.77 -7.07
CA ASP A 27 -25.94 -19.49 -7.04
C ASP A 27 -25.26 -18.55 -8.05
N ALA A 28 -26.05 -18.09 -9.02
CA ALA A 28 -25.60 -17.35 -10.21
C ALA A 28 -25.31 -15.86 -9.96
N ASP A 29 -25.48 -15.34 -8.73
CA ASP A 29 -25.64 -13.90 -8.54
C ASP A 29 -24.51 -13.18 -7.79
N GLU A 30 -23.50 -13.87 -7.25
CA GLU A 30 -22.35 -13.19 -6.62
C GLU A 30 -20.98 -13.78 -7.00
N PRO A 31 -20.06 -12.98 -7.59
CA PRO A 31 -18.69 -13.43 -7.82
C PRO A 31 -17.98 -13.66 -6.48
N ILE A 32 -17.64 -14.92 -6.19
CA ILE A 32 -16.87 -15.31 -5.00
C ILE A 32 -15.47 -14.66 -5.08
N GLU A 33 -15.22 -13.64 -4.25
CA GLU A 33 -13.95 -12.88 -4.24
C GLU A 33 -12.77 -13.65 -3.63
N ASP A 34 -13.01 -14.67 -2.79
CA ASP A 34 -11.96 -15.43 -2.10
C ASP A 34 -12.18 -16.94 -2.21
N VAL A 35 -11.55 -17.58 -3.21
CA VAL A 35 -11.56 -19.05 -3.36
C VAL A 35 -10.46 -19.65 -2.48
N LYS A 36 -10.87 -20.37 -1.41
CA LYS A 36 -9.97 -21.22 -0.62
C LYS A 36 -9.71 -22.53 -1.37
N PRO A 37 -8.48 -23.08 -1.34
CA PRO A 37 -8.18 -24.35 -1.99
C PRO A 37 -9.03 -25.47 -1.36
N SER A 38 -9.77 -26.18 -2.21
CA SER A 38 -10.52 -27.37 -1.83
C SER A 38 -9.60 -28.57 -1.69
N LYS A 39 -9.86 -29.44 -0.70
CA LYS A 39 -9.12 -30.71 -0.47
C LYS A 39 -9.32 -31.75 -1.60
N ASN A 40 -10.18 -31.49 -2.58
CA ASN A 40 -10.49 -32.44 -3.65
C ASN A 40 -9.49 -32.29 -4.82
N CYS A 41 -8.89 -33.40 -5.23
CA CYS A 41 -7.81 -33.46 -6.22
C CYS A 41 -8.12 -32.70 -7.52
N LEU A 42 -9.30 -32.90 -8.12
CA LEU A 42 -9.71 -32.22 -9.36
C LEU A 42 -9.88 -30.71 -9.17
N ARG A 43 -10.56 -30.29 -8.09
CA ARG A 43 -10.77 -28.86 -7.82
C ARG A 43 -9.45 -28.13 -7.54
N SER A 44 -8.50 -28.79 -6.87
CA SER A 44 -7.14 -28.27 -6.69
C SER A 44 -6.36 -28.17 -7.99
N LEU A 45 -6.53 -29.14 -8.91
CA LEU A 45 -5.84 -29.18 -10.19
C LEU A 45 -6.36 -28.08 -11.13
N PHE A 46 -7.68 -27.87 -11.19
CA PHE A 46 -8.29 -26.76 -11.91
C PHE A 46 -7.96 -25.40 -11.29
N PHE A 47 -8.04 -25.26 -9.97
CA PHE A 47 -7.62 -24.04 -9.29
C PHE A 47 -6.17 -23.68 -9.64
N ASN A 48 -5.24 -24.65 -9.58
CA ASN A 48 -3.84 -24.47 -9.99
C ASN A 48 -3.63 -24.29 -11.51
N LEU A 49 -4.65 -24.53 -12.33
CA LEU A 49 -4.65 -24.19 -13.76
C LEU A 49 -5.10 -22.73 -13.97
N PHE A 50 -5.92 -22.17 -13.08
CA PHE A 50 -6.49 -20.82 -13.18
C PHE A 50 -5.82 -19.78 -12.26
N THR A 51 -5.04 -20.18 -11.26
CA THR A 51 -4.24 -19.28 -10.42
C THR A 51 -2.75 -19.39 -10.73
N THR A 52 -2.06 -18.25 -10.66
CA THR A 52 -0.61 -18.17 -10.87
C THR A 52 0.12 -17.90 -9.55
N ASP A 53 1.43 -18.16 -9.52
CA ASP A 53 2.29 -17.77 -8.38
C ASP A 53 2.18 -16.27 -8.07
N PHE A 54 1.95 -15.45 -9.11
CA PHE A 54 1.68 -14.03 -8.98
C PHE A 54 0.40 -13.76 -8.18
N ASP A 55 -0.69 -14.49 -8.45
CA ASP A 55 -1.97 -14.30 -7.74
C ASP A 55 -1.86 -14.73 -6.28
N HIS A 56 -1.12 -15.82 -6.02
CA HIS A 56 -0.83 -16.27 -4.66
C HIS A 56 0.02 -15.25 -3.88
N GLU A 57 1.07 -14.73 -4.49
CA GLU A 57 1.94 -13.71 -3.89
C GLU A 57 1.17 -12.39 -3.67
N LEU A 58 0.28 -12.04 -4.60
CA LEU A 58 -0.57 -10.85 -4.50
C LEU A 58 -1.55 -10.97 -3.33
N GLN A 59 -2.25 -12.11 -3.21
CA GLN A 59 -3.17 -12.34 -2.09
C GLN A 59 -2.42 -12.36 -0.75
N LYS A 60 -1.30 -13.08 -0.67
CA LYS A 60 -0.48 -13.11 0.55
C LYS A 60 0.02 -11.72 0.94
N SER A 61 0.42 -10.92 -0.04
CA SER A 61 0.86 -9.54 0.20
C SER A 61 -0.30 -8.66 0.63
N LYS A 62 -1.47 -8.76 -0.01
CA LYS A 62 -2.70 -8.06 0.36
C LYS A 62 -3.03 -8.24 1.85
N ASP A 63 -3.04 -9.49 2.31
CA ASP A 63 -3.38 -9.81 3.70
C ASP A 63 -2.32 -9.30 4.68
N LYS A 64 -1.03 -9.48 4.36
CA LYS A 64 0.08 -8.97 5.17
C LYS A 64 0.06 -7.44 5.30
N PHE A 65 -0.14 -6.73 4.19
CA PHE A 65 -0.22 -5.27 4.20
C PHE A 65 -1.41 -4.78 5.02
N ARG A 66 -2.56 -5.45 4.90
CA ARG A 66 -3.73 -5.14 5.71
C ARG A 66 -3.46 -5.33 7.21
N ASP A 67 -2.86 -6.46 7.59
CA ASP A 67 -2.44 -6.69 8.99
C ASP A 67 -1.45 -5.61 9.46
N GLY A 68 -0.51 -5.21 8.61
CA GLY A 68 0.42 -4.11 8.87
C GLY A 68 -0.27 -2.76 9.05
N THR A 69 -1.28 -2.45 8.24
CA THR A 69 -2.11 -1.25 8.40
C THR A 69 -2.87 -1.28 9.73
N CYS A 70 -3.51 -2.40 10.07
CA CYS A 70 -4.18 -2.58 11.37
C CYS A 70 -3.17 -2.38 12.51
N SER A 71 -1.96 -2.94 12.39
CA SER A 71 -0.90 -2.74 13.38
C SER A 71 -0.51 -1.27 13.54
N LEU A 72 -0.40 -0.50 12.45
CA LEU A 72 -0.09 0.94 12.53
C LEU A 72 -1.14 1.74 13.33
N TYR A 73 -2.42 1.35 13.27
CA TYR A 73 -3.46 1.99 14.07
C TYR A 73 -3.26 1.82 15.58
N SER A 74 -2.60 0.75 16.01
CA SER A 74 -2.22 0.56 17.43
C SER A 74 -1.19 1.60 17.92
N PHE A 75 -0.58 2.38 17.03
CA PHE A 75 0.36 3.45 17.36
C PHE A 75 -0.27 4.85 17.37
N LEU A 76 -1.60 4.97 17.25
CA LEU A 76 -2.32 6.25 17.36
C LEU A 76 -2.44 6.77 18.81
N ASP A 77 -1.77 6.16 19.78
CA ASP A 77 -1.73 6.65 21.15
C ASP A 77 -0.87 7.93 21.27
N ASN A 78 -1.11 8.71 22.32
CA ASN A 78 -0.42 10.00 22.52
C ASN A 78 1.11 9.87 22.58
N LYS A 79 1.66 8.69 22.90
CA LYS A 79 3.11 8.48 23.04
C LYS A 79 3.78 8.06 21.72
N SER A 80 3.12 7.25 20.90
CA SER A 80 3.76 6.67 19.71
C SER A 80 3.25 7.22 18.37
N ILE A 81 2.24 8.10 18.38
CA ILE A 81 1.74 8.79 17.18
C ILE A 81 2.83 9.53 16.39
N GLN A 82 3.85 10.04 17.09
CA GLN A 82 5.01 10.71 16.53
C GLN A 82 5.94 9.78 15.71
N ASN A 83 5.85 8.46 15.90
CA ASN A 83 6.64 7.48 15.18
C ASN A 83 6.04 7.11 13.82
N ILE A 84 4.73 7.36 13.61
CA ILE A 84 4.02 6.96 12.39
C ILE A 84 4.64 7.58 11.13
N PRO A 85 5.04 8.87 11.09
CA PRO A 85 5.75 9.43 9.93
C PRO A 85 7.06 8.69 9.63
N ASN A 86 7.82 8.29 10.65
CA ASN A 86 9.08 7.56 10.48
C ASN A 86 8.82 6.15 9.93
N PHE A 87 7.82 5.44 10.47
CA PHE A 87 7.38 4.15 9.93
C PHE A 87 6.99 4.26 8.45
N PHE A 88 6.23 5.29 8.08
CA PHE A 88 5.82 5.50 6.70
C PHE A 88 7.01 5.78 5.79
N ASN A 89 7.95 6.63 6.22
CA ASN A 89 9.17 6.94 5.46
C ASN A 89 10.04 5.70 5.25
N ASN A 90 10.25 4.91 6.31
CA ASN A 90 10.96 3.63 6.23
C ASN A 90 10.28 2.69 5.24
N ALA A 91 8.96 2.54 5.33
CA ALA A 91 8.21 1.67 4.44
C ALA A 91 8.28 2.10 2.97
N VAL A 92 8.19 3.40 2.68
CA VAL A 92 8.37 3.91 1.32
C VAL A 92 9.78 3.56 0.80
N ALA A 93 10.82 3.83 1.58
CA ALA A 93 12.20 3.56 1.17
C ALA A 93 12.46 2.05 0.98
N ASN A 94 11.99 1.22 1.90
CA ASN A 94 12.08 -0.23 1.84
C ASN A 94 11.31 -0.80 0.64
N LEU A 95 10.14 -0.25 0.30
CA LEU A 95 9.40 -0.64 -0.91
C LEU A 95 10.13 -0.28 -2.20
N VAL A 96 10.66 0.95 -2.27
CA VAL A 96 11.48 1.36 -3.42
C VAL A 96 12.68 0.43 -3.57
N TYR A 97 13.33 0.06 -2.48
CA TYR A 97 14.41 -0.94 -2.52
C TYR A 97 13.93 -2.30 -3.03
N LEU A 98 12.82 -2.84 -2.52
CA LEU A 98 12.25 -4.12 -2.99
C LEU A 98 11.84 -4.09 -4.48
N ILE A 99 11.44 -2.93 -4.99
CA ILE A 99 11.18 -2.76 -6.43
C ILE A 99 12.48 -2.87 -7.22
N LEU A 100 13.55 -2.23 -6.74
CA LEU A 100 14.84 -2.10 -7.44
C LEU A 100 15.76 -3.32 -7.23
N VAL A 101 15.59 -4.11 -6.17
CA VAL A 101 16.53 -5.16 -5.74
C VAL A 101 15.80 -6.48 -5.50
N THR A 102 16.43 -7.59 -5.87
CA THR A 102 15.97 -8.95 -5.53
C THR A 102 17.18 -9.80 -5.17
N ASP A 103 17.09 -10.55 -4.07
CA ASP A 103 18.16 -11.43 -3.57
C ASP A 103 19.52 -10.72 -3.43
N GLY A 104 19.51 -9.52 -2.84
CA GLY A 104 20.72 -8.70 -2.64
C GLY A 104 21.32 -8.11 -3.92
N LYS A 105 20.68 -8.31 -5.08
CA LYS A 105 21.17 -7.87 -6.39
C LYS A 105 20.24 -6.88 -7.06
N LEU A 106 20.85 -5.89 -7.71
CA LEU A 106 20.12 -4.88 -8.46
C LEU A 106 19.38 -5.52 -9.66
N ASN A 107 18.10 -5.21 -9.79
CA ASN A 107 17.27 -5.71 -10.87
C ASN A 107 17.56 -5.00 -12.19
N LYS A 108 17.42 -5.73 -13.31
CA LYS A 108 17.35 -5.13 -14.65
C LYS A 108 16.02 -4.43 -14.85
N LYS A 109 15.98 -3.43 -15.74
CA LYS A 109 14.79 -2.63 -16.05
C LYS A 109 13.52 -3.46 -16.32
N ARG A 110 13.65 -4.59 -17.03
CA ARG A 110 12.53 -5.52 -17.29
C ARG A 110 11.95 -6.14 -16.01
N LYS A 111 12.79 -6.52 -15.05
CA LYS A 111 12.34 -7.07 -13.75
C LYS A 111 11.74 -5.97 -12.88
N VAL A 112 12.33 -4.78 -12.86
CA VAL A 112 11.75 -3.60 -12.21
C VAL A 112 10.34 -3.32 -12.76
N HIS A 113 10.15 -3.34 -14.09
CA HIS A 113 8.82 -3.17 -14.68
C HIS A 113 7.81 -4.22 -14.20
N LYS A 114 8.21 -5.48 -14.06
CA LYS A 114 7.35 -6.53 -13.49
C LYS A 114 7.02 -6.27 -12.03
N ASN A 115 8.01 -5.86 -11.22
CA ASN A 115 7.79 -5.52 -9.82
C ASN A 115 6.83 -4.33 -9.69
N LEU A 116 6.96 -3.31 -10.55
CA LEU A 116 6.01 -2.19 -10.60
C LEU A 116 4.59 -2.67 -10.91
N MET A 117 4.42 -3.53 -11.93
CA MET A 117 3.10 -4.10 -12.25
C MET A 117 2.49 -4.85 -11.07
N PHE A 118 3.31 -5.58 -10.31
CA PHE A 118 2.87 -6.24 -9.08
C PHE A 118 2.35 -5.23 -8.05
N TYR A 119 3.13 -4.22 -7.69
CA TYR A 119 2.72 -3.23 -6.68
C TYR A 119 1.55 -2.34 -7.12
N TYR A 120 1.42 -2.06 -8.43
CA TYR A 120 0.23 -1.43 -8.98
C TYR A 120 -1.02 -2.30 -8.82
N SER A 121 -0.88 -3.61 -9.02
CA SER A 121 -1.97 -4.58 -8.81
C SER A 121 -2.34 -4.68 -7.34
N LEU A 122 -1.34 -4.67 -6.45
CA LEU A 122 -1.53 -4.68 -5.00
C LEU A 122 -2.24 -3.41 -4.52
N ALA A 123 -1.85 -2.24 -5.02
CA ALA A 123 -2.53 -0.98 -4.70
C ALA A 123 -3.99 -0.97 -5.15
N GLU A 124 -4.27 -1.50 -6.34
CA GLU A 124 -5.65 -1.62 -6.84
C GLU A 124 -6.49 -2.57 -5.96
N GLN A 125 -5.92 -3.67 -5.48
CA GLN A 125 -6.60 -4.58 -4.55
C GLN A 125 -6.79 -3.94 -3.16
N ALA A 126 -5.81 -3.21 -2.66
CA ALA A 126 -5.91 -2.50 -1.40
C ALA A 126 -7.05 -1.47 -1.42
N MET A 127 -7.18 -0.70 -2.51
CA MET A 127 -8.31 0.22 -2.70
C MET A 127 -9.67 -0.49 -2.66
N LYS A 128 -9.78 -1.65 -3.33
CA LYS A 128 -11.03 -2.42 -3.38
C LYS A 128 -11.44 -2.97 -2.02
N ASN A 129 -10.46 -3.36 -1.22
CA ASN A 129 -10.69 -3.93 0.11
C ASN A 129 -10.71 -2.88 1.21
N ASN A 130 -10.91 -1.61 0.85
CA ASN A 130 -10.90 -0.46 1.74
C ASN A 130 -9.62 -0.30 2.59
N ASP A 131 -8.47 -0.85 2.17
CA ASP A 131 -7.16 -0.61 2.76
C ASP A 131 -6.47 0.59 2.08
N HIS A 132 -6.97 1.78 2.40
CA HIS A 132 -6.52 3.02 1.82
C HIS A 132 -5.14 3.46 2.33
N ASN A 133 -4.75 3.03 3.54
CA ASN A 133 -3.40 3.24 4.05
C ASN A 133 -2.36 2.57 3.16
N THR A 134 -2.53 1.28 2.88
CA THR A 134 -1.64 0.52 1.97
C THR A 134 -1.62 1.14 0.58
N ALA A 135 -2.78 1.51 0.04
CA ALA A 135 -2.85 2.13 -1.28
C ALA A 135 -2.03 3.43 -1.34
N VAL A 136 -2.16 4.32 -0.35
CA VAL A 136 -1.40 5.59 -0.30
C VAL A 136 0.10 5.34 -0.09
N LEU A 137 0.47 4.36 0.73
CA LEU A 137 1.86 3.94 0.90
C LEU A 137 2.49 3.47 -0.42
N LEU A 138 1.78 2.60 -1.14
CA LEU A 138 2.22 2.09 -2.43
C LEU A 138 2.31 3.22 -3.47
N ARG A 139 1.35 4.15 -3.49
CA ARG A 139 1.41 5.35 -4.34
C ARG A 139 2.71 6.12 -4.11
N ALA A 140 3.04 6.41 -2.85
CA ALA A 140 4.24 7.15 -2.49
C ALA A 140 5.54 6.45 -2.95
N ALA A 141 5.60 5.12 -2.84
CA ALA A 141 6.73 4.33 -3.34
C ALA A 141 6.80 4.30 -4.88
N LEU A 142 5.66 4.15 -5.56
CA LEU A 142 5.59 4.10 -7.03
C LEU A 142 5.92 5.46 -7.68
N ASP A 143 5.50 6.55 -7.03
CA ASP A 143 5.78 7.94 -7.46
C ASP A 143 7.18 8.43 -7.06
N ASN A 144 7.96 7.60 -6.35
CA ASN A 144 9.29 7.97 -5.87
C ASN A 144 10.23 8.33 -7.04
N THR A 145 11.07 9.34 -6.84
CA THR A 145 11.99 9.85 -7.86
C THR A 145 12.96 8.80 -8.38
N ALA A 146 13.43 7.89 -7.53
CA ALA A 146 14.29 6.76 -7.91
C ALA A 146 13.59 5.79 -8.88
N ILE A 147 12.26 5.65 -8.79
CA ILE A 147 11.47 4.87 -9.74
C ILE A 147 11.21 5.67 -11.02
N ARG A 148 10.67 6.90 -10.89
CA ARG A 148 10.23 7.72 -12.03
C ARG A 148 11.36 8.00 -13.03
N ARG A 149 12.58 8.19 -12.54
CA ARG A 149 13.74 8.47 -13.40
C ARG A 149 14.09 7.35 -14.38
N LEU A 150 13.65 6.11 -14.12
CA LEU A 150 13.93 4.97 -15.00
C LEU A 150 13.16 5.08 -16.32
N LYS A 151 12.20 6.02 -16.41
CA LYS A 151 11.35 6.28 -17.58
C LYS A 151 10.74 4.99 -18.10
N ILE A 152 10.25 4.16 -17.17
CA ILE A 152 9.59 2.91 -17.51
C ILE A 152 8.25 3.25 -18.17
N LYS A 153 8.02 2.72 -19.37
CA LYS A 153 6.78 2.95 -20.12
C LYS A 153 5.59 2.43 -19.32
N GLU A 154 4.65 3.32 -19.05
CA GLU A 154 3.42 2.97 -18.35
C GLU A 154 2.54 2.05 -19.19
N THR A 155 1.98 1.03 -18.54
CA THR A 155 0.96 0.17 -19.14
C THR A 155 -0.43 0.77 -18.97
N LYS A 156 -1.43 0.25 -19.70
CA LYS A 156 -2.84 0.65 -19.54
C LYS A 156 -3.32 0.46 -18.09
N GLN A 157 -2.87 -0.61 -17.42
CA GLN A 157 -3.21 -0.87 -16.02
C GLN A 157 -2.62 0.21 -15.10
N MET A 158 -1.33 0.53 -15.24
CA MET A 158 -0.68 1.57 -14.42
C MET A 158 -1.42 2.91 -14.54
N LYS A 159 -1.75 3.32 -15.77
CA LYS A 159 -2.54 4.53 -16.03
C LYS A 159 -3.90 4.51 -15.35
N ARG A 160 -4.63 3.39 -15.47
CA ARG A 160 -5.94 3.21 -14.81
C ARG A 160 -5.83 3.36 -13.29
N VAL A 161 -4.81 2.75 -12.68
CA VAL A 161 -4.61 2.84 -11.23
C VAL A 161 -4.19 4.25 -10.82
N ASN A 162 -3.36 4.94 -11.60
CA ASN A 162 -3.02 6.35 -11.38
C ASN A 162 -4.27 7.25 -11.41
N THR A 163 -5.18 7.06 -12.38
CA THR A 163 -6.46 7.78 -12.40
C THR A 163 -7.32 7.47 -11.17
N LYS A 164 -7.33 6.22 -10.68
CA LYS A 164 -8.03 5.86 -9.44
C LYS A 164 -7.42 6.52 -8.20
N PHE A 165 -6.10 6.64 -8.13
CA PHE A 165 -5.45 7.36 -7.04
C PHE A 165 -5.95 8.80 -6.97
N GLU A 166 -6.03 9.49 -8.10
CA GLU A 166 -6.52 10.88 -8.16
C GLU A 166 -8.02 11.00 -7.89
N SER A 167 -8.82 10.05 -8.37
CA SER A 167 -10.27 10.08 -8.16
C SER A 167 -10.64 9.85 -6.69
N ILE A 168 -10.01 8.87 -6.04
CA ILE A 168 -10.31 8.47 -4.65
C ILE A 168 -9.66 9.45 -3.67
N TYR A 169 -8.36 9.69 -3.81
CA TYR A 169 -7.61 10.44 -2.80
C TYR A 169 -7.53 11.93 -3.10
N GLY A 170 -7.53 12.30 -4.38
CA GLY A 170 -7.14 13.62 -4.85
C GLY A 170 -5.64 13.70 -5.16
N SER A 171 -5.12 14.92 -5.14
CA SER A 171 -3.73 15.23 -5.40
C SER A 171 -3.07 15.82 -4.15
N PHE A 172 -1.74 15.88 -4.17
CA PHE A 172 -0.99 16.61 -3.15
C PHE A 172 -1.38 18.10 -3.09
N LEU A 173 -1.65 18.72 -4.25
CA LEU A 173 -2.12 20.11 -4.32
C LEU A 173 -3.47 20.30 -3.62
N SER A 174 -4.38 19.32 -3.74
CA SER A 174 -5.65 19.36 -3.01
C SER A 174 -5.56 18.83 -1.58
N CYS A 175 -4.35 18.62 -1.04
CA CYS A 175 -4.12 18.06 0.31
C CYS A 175 -4.91 16.76 0.56
N ASN A 176 -5.13 15.97 -0.49
CA ASN A 176 -5.99 14.78 -0.44
C ASN A 176 -7.41 15.05 0.12
N ALA A 177 -8.02 16.19 -0.21
CA ALA A 177 -9.31 16.61 0.33
C ALA A 177 -10.45 15.61 0.07
N ARG A 178 -10.39 14.87 -1.04
CA ARG A 178 -11.38 13.81 -1.35
C ARG A 178 -11.30 12.68 -0.33
N HIS A 179 -10.09 12.25 0.03
CA HIS A 179 -9.88 11.24 1.06
C HIS A 179 -10.32 11.73 2.43
N LEU A 180 -10.04 13.00 2.78
CA LEU A 180 -10.50 13.58 4.04
C LEU A 180 -12.03 13.57 4.14
N LYS A 181 -12.72 13.95 3.06
CA LYS A 181 -14.18 13.89 3.01
C LYS A 181 -14.69 12.47 3.27
N ALA A 182 -14.11 11.48 2.59
CA ALA A 182 -14.45 10.07 2.80
C ALA A 182 -14.18 9.61 4.25
N ILE A 183 -13.08 10.01 4.87
CA ILE A 183 -12.77 9.74 6.29
C ILE A 183 -13.87 10.28 7.21
N LEU A 184 -14.35 11.50 6.97
CA LEU A 184 -15.34 12.15 7.83
C LEU A 184 -16.75 11.58 7.68
N GLU A 185 -17.06 11.01 6.51
CA GLU A 185 -18.39 10.47 6.16
C GLU A 185 -18.51 8.98 6.48
N ASN A 186 -17.43 8.21 6.36
CA ASN A 186 -17.44 6.77 6.57
C ASN A 186 -17.35 6.42 8.06
N LYS A 187 -18.30 5.58 8.52
CA LYS A 187 -18.36 5.09 9.90
C LYS A 187 -17.91 3.64 10.06
N ASP A 188 -17.70 2.93 8.96
CA ASP A 188 -17.26 1.53 8.99
C ASP A 188 -15.76 1.46 9.31
N LEU A 189 -15.40 0.79 10.40
CA LEU A 189 -14.01 0.61 10.80
C LEU A 189 -13.24 -0.33 9.86
N LYS A 190 -13.91 -1.11 9.01
CA LYS A 190 -13.27 -1.89 7.94
C LYS A 190 -12.71 -1.02 6.83
N TYR A 191 -13.19 0.22 6.71
CA TYR A 191 -12.53 1.25 5.92
C TYR A 191 -11.29 1.68 6.67
N LEU A 192 -10.10 1.36 6.16
CA LEU A 192 -8.83 1.68 6.79
C LEU A 192 -8.22 2.89 6.09
N PRO A 193 -8.52 4.13 6.54
CA PRO A 193 -7.99 5.33 5.90
C PRO A 193 -6.47 5.41 5.94
N SER A 194 -5.87 6.28 5.13
CA SER A 194 -4.44 6.59 5.30
C SER A 194 -4.20 7.32 6.62
N LEU A 195 -3.39 6.70 7.50
CA LEU A 195 -2.98 7.35 8.75
C LEU A 195 -2.21 8.63 8.48
N LEU A 196 -1.37 8.66 7.46
CA LEU A 196 -0.60 9.85 7.10
C LEU A 196 -1.54 11.04 6.77
N ILE A 197 -2.59 10.80 5.99
CA ILE A 197 -3.56 11.84 5.64
C ILE A 197 -4.37 12.27 6.87
N LEU A 198 -4.77 11.32 7.71
CA LEU A 198 -5.49 11.60 8.96
C LEU A 198 -4.64 12.50 9.88
N LEU A 199 -3.38 12.13 10.14
CA LEU A 199 -2.44 12.89 10.97
C LEU A 199 -2.14 14.27 10.39
N MET A 200 -1.94 14.36 9.07
CA MET A 200 -1.73 15.63 8.38
C MET A 200 -2.90 16.59 8.65
N HIS A 201 -4.14 16.13 8.53
CA HIS A 201 -5.32 16.99 8.74
C HIS A 201 -5.61 17.27 10.21
N LEU A 202 -5.31 16.35 11.14
CA LEU A 202 -5.33 16.63 12.58
C LEU A 202 -4.39 17.77 12.95
N ASN A 203 -3.14 17.71 12.47
CA ASN A 203 -2.14 18.75 12.73
C ASN A 203 -2.53 20.07 12.05
N LYS A 204 -2.91 20.03 10.77
CA LYS A 204 -3.29 21.24 10.01
C LYS A 204 -4.48 21.97 10.63
N THR A 205 -5.52 21.23 11.03
CA THR A 205 -6.72 21.83 11.63
C THR A 205 -6.41 22.42 13.02
N LYS A 206 -5.58 21.75 13.81
CA LYS A 206 -5.10 22.25 15.10
C LYS A 206 -4.32 23.56 14.96
N GLU A 207 -3.36 23.62 14.03
CA GLU A 207 -2.55 24.83 13.81
C GLU A 207 -3.40 25.99 13.27
N TYR A 208 -4.32 25.74 12.33
CA TYR A 208 -5.25 26.78 11.90
C TYR A 208 -6.12 27.31 13.03
N ALA A 209 -6.67 26.42 13.87
CA ALA A 209 -7.47 26.85 15.00
C ALA A 209 -6.69 27.77 15.96
N LYS A 210 -5.41 27.45 16.23
CA LYS A 210 -4.51 28.32 17.03
C LYS A 210 -4.32 29.69 16.37
N SER A 211 -4.01 29.73 15.07
CA SER A 211 -3.77 30.99 14.35
C SER A 211 -5.03 31.88 14.32
N TYR A 212 -6.21 31.31 14.11
CA TYR A 212 -7.46 32.07 14.14
C TYR A 212 -7.72 32.67 15.53
N ARG A 213 -7.46 31.92 16.61
CA ARG A 213 -7.60 32.42 17.99
C ARG A 213 -6.61 33.55 18.27
N ALA A 214 -5.38 33.45 17.79
CA ALA A 214 -4.39 34.52 17.90
C ALA A 214 -4.84 35.82 17.19
N LEU A 215 -5.66 35.70 16.14
CA LEU A 215 -6.29 36.83 15.44
C LEU A 215 -7.61 37.29 16.08
N GLY A 216 -7.95 36.82 17.28
CA GLY A 216 -9.21 37.16 17.97
C GLY A 216 -10.46 36.53 17.34
N LYS A 217 -10.31 35.58 16.42
CA LYS A 217 -11.43 34.83 15.81
C LYS A 217 -11.65 33.53 16.54
N PHE A 218 -12.91 33.09 16.64
CA PHE A 218 -13.29 31.83 17.28
C PHE A 218 -13.75 30.80 16.22
N PRO A 219 -12.86 29.92 15.73
CA PRO A 219 -13.14 29.04 14.60
C PRO A 219 -13.92 27.78 15.02
N LYS A 220 -15.15 27.94 15.53
CA LYS A 220 -15.98 26.84 16.09
C LYS A 220 -16.12 25.64 15.15
N GLU A 221 -16.27 25.87 13.84
CA GLU A 221 -16.42 24.80 12.86
C GLU A 221 -15.14 23.96 12.70
N LEU A 222 -13.97 24.61 12.66
CA LEU A 222 -12.69 23.91 12.58
C LEU A 222 -12.44 23.10 13.85
N GLU A 223 -12.78 23.64 15.01
CA GLU A 223 -12.67 22.92 16.28
C GLU A 223 -13.57 21.68 16.31
N LYS A 224 -14.82 21.80 15.87
CA LYS A 224 -15.76 20.67 15.76
C LYS A 224 -15.24 19.60 14.80
N LYS A 225 -14.69 19.98 13.65
CA LYS A 225 -14.09 19.05 12.69
C LYS A 225 -12.83 18.39 13.25
N ASN A 226 -12.00 19.12 13.99
CA ASN A 226 -10.83 18.55 14.66
C ASN A 226 -11.23 17.52 15.73
N GLN A 227 -12.26 17.82 16.53
CA GLN A 227 -12.81 16.87 17.51
C GLN A 227 -13.37 15.62 16.82
N GLN A 228 -14.06 15.77 15.69
CA GLN A 228 -14.55 14.66 14.89
C GLN A 228 -13.39 13.76 14.41
N LEU A 229 -12.33 14.35 13.84
CA LEU A 229 -11.14 13.60 13.41
C LEU A 229 -10.44 12.89 14.57
N GLN A 230 -10.34 13.55 15.74
CA GLN A 230 -9.75 12.94 16.93
C GLN A 230 -10.58 11.75 17.41
N SER A 231 -11.91 11.86 17.40
CA SER A 231 -12.80 10.75 17.73
C SER A 231 -12.62 9.59 16.77
N ILE A 232 -12.49 9.86 15.47
CA ILE A 232 -12.24 8.82 14.46
C ILE A 232 -10.91 8.11 14.75
N ALA A 233 -9.83 8.87 14.96
CA ALA A 233 -8.51 8.32 15.30
C ALA A 233 -8.56 7.44 16.57
N ASN A 234 -9.26 7.90 17.60
CA ASN A 234 -9.42 7.16 18.85
C ASN A 234 -10.22 5.86 18.65
N ASN A 235 -11.23 5.85 17.77
CA ASN A 235 -11.99 4.64 17.47
C ASN A 235 -11.12 3.59 16.77
N TYR A 236 -10.34 3.98 15.78
CA TYR A 236 -9.38 3.07 15.13
C TYR A 236 -8.32 2.55 16.10
N TYR A 237 -7.79 3.42 16.96
CA TYR A 237 -6.83 3.00 17.99
C TYR A 237 -7.43 1.90 18.88
N LYS A 238 -8.64 2.11 19.40
CA LYS A 238 -9.33 1.13 20.27
C LYS A 238 -9.58 -0.20 19.57
N GLU A 239 -10.03 -0.15 18.31
CA GLU A 239 -10.32 -1.35 17.52
C GLU A 239 -9.06 -2.19 17.26
N TYR A 240 -7.92 -1.53 16.98
CA TYR A 240 -6.72 -2.20 16.50
C TYR A 240 -5.56 -2.24 17.49
N ILE A 241 -5.76 -1.86 18.75
CA ILE A 241 -4.69 -1.86 19.77
C ILE A 241 -3.99 -3.22 19.92
N GLY A 242 -4.74 -4.32 19.78
CA GLY A 242 -4.23 -5.70 19.86
C GLY A 242 -3.38 -6.16 18.66
N PHE A 243 -3.23 -5.35 17.61
CA PHE A 243 -2.50 -5.71 16.40
C PHE A 243 -1.02 -5.28 16.43
N ARG A 244 -0.54 -4.69 17.54
CA ARG A 244 0.81 -4.09 17.60
C ARG A 244 1.93 -5.06 17.23
N GLU A 245 1.82 -6.32 17.66
CA GLU A 245 2.83 -7.36 17.38
C GLU A 245 2.89 -7.78 15.91
N LYS A 246 1.89 -7.44 15.11
CA LYS A 246 1.84 -7.73 13.67
C LYS A 246 2.49 -6.64 12.80
N ILE A 247 3.25 -5.72 13.39
CA ILE A 247 3.90 -4.67 12.62
C ILE A 247 4.84 -5.31 11.58
N LEU A 248 4.74 -4.86 10.33
CA LEU A 248 5.61 -5.38 9.28
C LEU A 248 7.02 -4.83 9.43
N ASP A 249 8.02 -5.68 9.19
CA ASP A 249 9.43 -5.28 9.06
C ASP A 249 9.62 -4.13 8.07
N LEU A 250 8.73 -4.02 7.08
CA LEU A 250 8.70 -2.92 6.13
C LEU A 250 8.69 -1.55 6.83
N TYR A 251 7.98 -1.41 7.96
CA TYR A 251 7.86 -0.17 8.72
C TYR A 251 9.02 0.05 9.69
N THR A 252 9.58 -1.01 10.26
CA THR A 252 10.54 -0.93 11.37
C THR A 252 11.99 -1.01 10.92
N LYS A 253 12.29 -1.72 9.82
CA LYS A 253 13.64 -1.87 9.31
C LYS A 253 14.19 -0.53 8.83
N ASP A 254 15.34 -0.12 9.35
CA ASP A 254 16.05 1.07 8.88
C ASP A 254 16.52 0.84 7.44
N PRO A 255 16.06 1.65 6.47
CA PRO A 255 16.52 1.54 5.09
C PRO A 255 18.03 1.70 4.91
N ASN A 256 18.73 2.37 5.83
CA ASN A 256 20.19 2.53 5.76
C ASN A 256 20.95 1.23 6.00
N GLU A 257 20.34 0.25 6.66
CA GLU A 257 20.92 -1.06 6.93
C GLU A 257 20.75 -2.04 5.75
N LEU A 258 20.05 -1.63 4.69
CA LEU A 258 19.86 -2.45 3.50
C LEU A 258 21.20 -2.69 2.78
N GLU A 259 21.41 -3.92 2.33
CA GLU A 259 22.71 -4.43 1.86
C GLU A 259 23.36 -3.58 0.76
N LEU A 260 22.60 -3.04 -0.18
CA LEU A 260 23.17 -2.20 -1.24
C LEU A 260 23.17 -0.69 -0.91
N LEU A 261 22.67 -0.30 0.26
CA LEU A 261 22.59 1.10 0.73
C LEU A 261 23.53 1.39 1.91
N LYS A 262 23.94 0.36 2.66
CA LYS A 262 24.88 0.46 3.79
C LYS A 262 26.25 1.02 3.40
N ASP A 263 26.73 0.68 2.20
CA ASP A 263 28.05 1.09 1.72
C ASP A 263 28.06 2.46 1.01
N SER A 264 26.90 3.14 0.95
CA SER A 264 26.84 4.48 0.37
C SER A 264 27.36 5.53 1.36
N THR A 265 28.26 6.39 0.88
CA THR A 265 28.84 7.52 1.63
C THR A 265 27.87 8.67 1.86
N LYS A 266 26.65 8.59 1.33
CA LYS A 266 25.62 9.63 1.48
C LYS A 266 24.80 9.39 2.75
N ASN A 267 24.41 10.46 3.43
CA ASN A 267 23.60 10.34 4.65
C ASN A 267 22.09 10.26 4.37
N ASN A 268 21.63 10.74 3.21
CA ASN A 268 20.20 10.79 2.90
C ASN A 268 19.74 9.57 2.09
N ILE A 269 18.77 8.82 2.63
CA ILE A 269 18.18 7.63 2.00
C ILE A 269 17.63 7.91 0.60
N THR A 270 17.01 9.07 0.37
CA THR A 270 16.47 9.42 -0.96
C THR A 270 17.59 9.49 -2.00
N THR A 271 18.74 10.06 -1.63
CA THR A 271 19.92 10.12 -2.50
C THR A 271 20.49 8.73 -2.74
N LYS A 272 20.59 7.90 -1.70
CA LYS A 272 21.07 6.51 -1.83
C LYS A 272 20.21 5.70 -2.80
N LEU A 273 18.89 5.79 -2.69
CA LEU A 273 17.95 5.11 -3.60
C LEU A 273 18.07 5.63 -5.04
N PHE A 274 18.25 6.94 -5.20
CA PHE A 274 18.47 7.55 -6.52
C PHE A 274 19.75 7.03 -7.18
N GLU A 275 20.87 6.98 -6.46
CA GLU A 275 22.13 6.41 -6.93
C GLU A 275 22.02 4.90 -7.22
N LEU A 276 21.22 4.17 -6.44
CA LEU A 276 20.96 2.76 -6.70
C LEU A 276 20.22 2.59 -8.04
N SER A 277 19.21 3.43 -8.28
CA SER A 277 18.46 3.42 -9.54
C SER A 277 19.28 3.88 -10.76
N ASP A 278 20.30 4.72 -10.57
CA ASP A 278 21.30 5.08 -11.60
C ASP A 278 22.02 3.86 -12.18
N LYS A 279 22.31 2.88 -11.33
CA LYS A 279 23.07 1.67 -11.70
C LYS A 279 22.24 0.67 -12.51
N ILE A 280 20.93 0.88 -12.66
CA ILE A 280 20.05 -0.01 -13.41
C ILE A 280 20.25 0.19 -14.91
N LYS A 281 20.95 -0.78 -15.51
CA LYS A 281 21.14 -0.83 -16.97
C LYS A 281 19.84 -1.19 -17.70
N ASN A 282 19.74 -0.74 -18.95
CA ASN A 282 18.63 -1.06 -19.86
C ASN A 282 18.46 -2.57 -20.07
#